data_AF-A0A0H3NQS1-F1
#
_entry.id   AF-A0A0H3NQS1-F1
#
_cell.length_a   1.000
_cell.length_b   1.000
_cell.length_c   1.000
_cell.angle_alpha   90.00
_cell.angle_beta   90.00
_cell.angle_gamma   90.00
#
_symmetry.space_group_name_H-M   'P 1'
#
loop_
_entity.id
_entity.type
_entity.pdbx_description
1 polymer ?
#
loop_
_entity_poly.entity_id
_entity_poly.type
_entity_poly.pdbx_seq_one_letter_code
_entity_poly.pdbx_strand_id
1 'polypeptide(L)' 'MKKVIPHIYSSIIDSKTGNTRPEDVKTLLNIVKKIVQ' A
#
# COMPACT_ATOMS: atom_id res chain seq x y z
N MET A 1 5.17 4.13 19.89
CA MET A 1 4.75 5.07 18.83
C MET A 1 3.23 5.22 18.87
N LYS A 2 2.66 6.41 18.62
CA LYS A 2 1.19 6.62 18.66
C LYS A 2 0.48 6.42 17.31
N LYS A 3 1.14 6.73 16.18
CA LYS A 3 0.61 6.54 14.81
C LYS A 3 1.76 6.27 13.83
N VAL A 4 1.52 5.48 12.79
CA VAL A 4 2.47 5.14 11.72
C VAL A 4 1.79 5.33 10.36
N ILE A 5 2.46 6.00 9.41
CA ILE A 5 1.96 6.25 8.04
C ILE A 5 3.04 5.83 7.03
N PRO A 6 2.96 4.62 6.44
CA PRO A 6 3.95 4.15 5.48
C PRO A 6 3.75 4.83 4.12
N HIS A 7 4.85 5.23 3.48
CA HIS A 7 4.87 5.73 2.10
C HIS A 7 5.45 4.66 1.18
N ILE A 8 4.72 4.32 0.12
CA ILE A 8 5.08 3.25 -0.82
C ILE A 8 4.91 3.82 -2.22
N TYR A 9 6.00 3.86 -2.99
CA TYR A 9 6.08 4.58 -4.26
C TYR A 9 6.17 3.61 -5.45
N SER A 10 7.28 3.64 -6.19
CA SER A 10 7.47 2.93 -7.45
C SER A 10 7.16 1.43 -7.40
N SER A 11 7.26 0.79 -6.23
CA SER A 11 6.93 -0.63 -6.07
C SER A 11 5.46 -0.97 -6.36
N ILE A 12 4.53 -0.01 -6.24
CA ILE A 12 3.09 -0.23 -6.48
C ILE A 12 2.54 0.56 -7.68
N ILE A 13 3.40 1.20 -8.46
CA ILE A 13 3.02 1.99 -9.63
C ILE A 13 3.11 1.14 -10.89
N ASP A 14 2.01 1.10 -11.67
CA ASP A 14 1.99 0.50 -13.00
C ASP A 14 2.89 1.29 -13.96
N SER A 15 3.85 0.61 -14.59
CA SER A 15 4.88 1.26 -15.39
C SER A 15 4.40 1.78 -16.74
N LYS A 16 3.22 1.36 -17.21
CA LYS A 16 2.64 1.80 -18.48
C LYS A 16 1.81 3.07 -18.32
N THR A 17 1.09 3.18 -17.21
CA THR A 17 0.12 4.25 -16.96
C THR A 17 0.61 5.27 -15.94
N GLY A 18 1.59 4.92 -15.10
CA GLY A 18 2.03 5.74 -13.97
C GLY A 18 1.04 5.76 -12.80
N ASN A 19 -0.04 4.99 -12.86
CA ASN A 19 -1.05 4.93 -11.80
C ASN A 19 -0.62 3.92 -10.71
N THR A 20 -0.96 4.24 -9.46
CA THR A 20 -0.91 3.25 -8.38
C THR A 20 -1.91 2.13 -8.66
N ARG A 21 -1.44 0.88 -8.59
CA ARG A 21 -2.25 -0.32 -8.77
C ARG A 21 -3.24 -0.50 -7.61
N PRO A 22 -4.57 -0.42 -7.83
CA PRO A 22 -5.55 -0.54 -6.75
C PRO A 22 -5.52 -1.89 -6.02
N GLU A 23 -5.16 -2.97 -6.70
CA GLU A 23 -4.99 -4.32 -6.15
C GLU A 23 -3.87 -4.42 -5.11
N ASP A 24 -2.76 -3.71 -5.33
CA ASP A 24 -1.66 -3.64 -4.38
C ASP A 24 -2.09 -2.86 -3.12
N VAL A 25 -2.87 -1.79 -3.28
CA VAL A 25 -3.45 -1.05 -2.14
C VAL A 25 -4.37 -1.93 -1.31
N LYS A 26 -5.22 -2.75 -1.96
CA LYS A 26 -6.08 -3.71 -1.25
C LYS A 26 -5.26 -4.74 -0.46
N THR A 27 -4.19 -5.26 -1.07
CA THR A 27 -3.27 -6.20 -0.43
C THR A 27 -2.59 -5.56 0.79
N LEU A 28 -2.07 -4.35 0.64
CA LEU A 28 -1.44 -3.58 1.73
C LEU A 28 -2.42 -3.29 2.87
N LEU A 29 -3.66 -2.91 2.56
CA LEU A 29 -4.69 -2.69 3.57
C LEU A 29 -4.99 -3.96 4.37
N ASN A 30 -5.07 -5.12 3.70
CA ASN A 30 -5.29 -6.40 4.37
C ASN A 30 -4.10 -6.79 5.26
N ILE A 31 -2.86 -6.52 4.82
CA ILE A 31 -1.66 -6.72 5.64
C ILE A 31 -1.70 -5.83 6.88
N VAL A 32 -1.97 -4.53 6.70
CA VAL A 32 -2.07 -3.58 7.83
C VAL A 32 -3.13 -4.04 8.82
N LYS A 33 -4.33 -4.40 8.35
CA LYS A 33 -5.40 -4.94 9.21
C LYS A 33 -4.93 -6.17 10.00
N LYS A 34 -4.27 -7.15 9.36
CA LYS A 34 -3.75 -8.35 10.06
C LYS A 34 -2.70 -8.04 11.12
N ILE A 35 -1.91 -6.99 10.96
CA ILE A 35 -0.82 -6.63 11.89
C ILE A 35 -1.36 -5.81 13.07
N VAL A 36 -2.37 -4.97 12.85
CA VAL A 36 -2.91 -4.06 13.88
C VAL A 36 -4.16 -4.59 14.58
N GLN A 37 -4.73 -5.71 14.11
CA GLN A 37 -5.87 -6.39 14.74
C GLN A 37 -5.48 -7.22 15.95
#